data_AF-A0A817MBD2-F1
#
_entry.id   AF-A0A817MBD2-F1
#
_cell.length_a   1.000
_cell.length_b   1.000
_cell.length_c   1.000
_cell.angle_alpha   90.00
_cell.angle_beta   90.00
_cell.angle_gamma   90.00
#
_symmetry.space_group_name_H-M   'P 1'
#
loop_
_entity.id
_entity.type
_entity.pdbx_description
1 polymer ?
#
loop_
_entity_poly.entity_id
_entity_poly.type
_entity_poly.pdbx_seq_one_letter_code
_entity_poly.pdbx_strand_id
1 'polypeptide(L)'
;MKIKFASKCFILIQLLLFSIRCISKTETTVELSWPVSSSVVKLLGFFPRQADEESKNDMWTIHCRSMFRAAIVLSQQYNITFQGQFLTYEEIITDDDIMVTVDQTCQKVLASNIVGFIGPAYSSEAR
;
A
#
# COMPACT_ATOMS: atom_id res chain seq x y z
N MET A 1 -2.66 42.23 51.46
CA MET A 1 -1.56 41.86 50.53
C MET A 1 -1.92 40.55 49.87
N LYS A 2 -2.61 40.65 48.73
CA LYS A 2 -3.16 39.52 47.96
C LYS A 2 -2.09 38.96 47.00
N ILE A 3 -2.27 37.69 46.63
CA ILE A 3 -1.65 36.98 45.49
C ILE A 3 -0.25 36.42 45.75
N LYS A 4 -0.17 35.20 46.29
CA LYS A 4 0.99 34.30 46.12
C LYS A 4 0.62 32.83 45.81
N PHE A 5 -0.66 32.52 45.57
CA PHE A 5 -1.12 31.15 45.28
C PHE A 5 -1.31 30.85 43.78
N ALA A 6 -1.39 31.86 42.92
CA ALA A 6 -1.68 31.67 41.48
C ALA A 6 -0.47 31.17 40.66
N SER A 7 0.77 31.35 41.13
CA SER A 7 1.97 31.05 40.35
C SER A 7 2.32 29.55 40.32
N LYS A 8 2.02 28.80 41.40
CA LYS A 8 2.35 27.36 41.47
C LYS A 8 1.40 26.50 40.63
N CYS A 9 0.14 26.91 40.49
CA CYS A 9 -0.84 26.17 39.68
C CYS A 9 -0.57 26.34 38.18
N PHE A 10 -0.09 27.53 37.76
CA PHE A 10 0.22 27.82 36.36
C PHE A 10 1.41 26.99 35.85
N ILE A 11 2.41 26.73 36.70
CA ILE A 11 3.56 25.88 36.37
C ILE A 11 3.14 24.40 36.24
N LEU A 12 2.23 23.91 37.10
CA LEU A 12 1.74 22.54 37.01
C LEU A 12 0.92 22.27 35.73
N ILE A 13 0.10 23.25 35.31
CA ILE A 13 -0.68 23.15 34.07
C ILE A 13 0.23 23.21 32.83
N GLN A 14 1.30 24.02 32.85
CA GLN A 14 2.27 24.02 31.76
C GLN A 14 3.09 22.73 31.69
N LEU A 15 3.45 22.11 32.83
CA LEU A 15 4.12 20.80 32.85
C LEU A 15 3.22 19.67 32.34
N LEU A 16 1.91 19.70 32.66
CA LEU A 16 0.94 18.73 32.13
C LEU A 16 0.66 18.89 30.63
N LEU A 17 0.68 20.12 30.10
CA LEU A 17 0.57 20.34 28.66
C LEU A 17 1.84 19.94 27.89
N PHE A 18 3.01 19.98 28.55
CA PHE A 18 4.27 19.56 27.94
C PHE A 18 4.36 18.03 27.79
N SER A 19 3.84 17.25 28.74
CA SER A 19 3.83 15.78 28.65
C SER A 19 2.88 15.24 27.58
N ILE A 20 1.78 15.94 27.27
CA ILE A 20 0.83 15.52 26.22
C ILE A 20 1.42 15.74 24.80
N ARG A 21 2.30 16.73 24.61
CA ARG A 21 2.91 17.03 23.30
C ARG A 21 4.02 16.06 22.86
N CYS A 22 4.51 15.21 23.75
CA CYS A 22 5.56 14.24 23.40
C CYS A 22 5.03 12.96 22.75
N ILE A 23 3.72 12.72 22.72
CA ILE A 23 3.15 11.47 22.19
C ILE A 23 2.94 11.51 20.66
N SER A 24 3.03 12.66 19.99
CA SER A 24 2.59 12.78 18.59
C SER A 24 3.67 12.63 17.50
N LYS A 25 4.90 12.21 17.81
CA LYS A 25 5.96 12.07 16.78
C LYS A 25 6.86 10.87 17.02
N THR A 26 6.28 9.68 17.03
CA THR A 26 7.01 8.52 16.56
C THR A 26 6.46 8.17 15.19
N GLU A 27 6.97 8.85 14.17
CA GLU A 27 7.00 8.27 12.84
C GLU A 27 7.96 7.09 12.94
N THR A 28 7.45 5.96 13.43
CA THR A 28 8.14 4.69 13.26
C THR A 28 8.11 4.44 11.77
N THR A 29 9.18 4.81 11.08
CA THR A 29 9.53 4.23 9.80
C THR A 29 9.67 2.73 10.07
N VAL A 30 8.54 2.02 9.95
CA VAL A 30 8.55 0.57 9.89
C VAL A 30 9.25 0.28 8.58
N GLU A 31 10.57 0.05 8.66
CA GLU A 31 11.24 -0.69 7.61
C GLU A 31 10.55 -2.05 7.57
N LEU A 32 9.58 -2.17 6.66
CA LEU A 32 8.98 -3.42 6.24
C LEU A 32 10.10 -4.23 5.56
N SER A 33 11.04 -4.75 6.34
CA SER A 33 11.96 -5.82 5.95
C SER A 33 11.18 -7.13 5.94
N TRP A 34 10.15 -7.15 5.11
CA TRP A 34 9.23 -8.25 4.97
C TRP A 34 8.79 -8.33 3.50
N PRO A 35 8.86 -9.51 2.84
CA PRO A 35 9.27 -10.80 3.39
C PRO A 35 10.79 -11.01 3.39
N VAL A 36 11.29 -11.68 4.41
CA VAL A 36 12.69 -12.13 4.53
C VAL A 36 12.88 -13.40 3.70
N SER A 37 13.45 -13.24 2.50
CA SER A 37 14.13 -14.28 1.69
C SER A 37 13.58 -15.72 1.72
N SER A 38 12.28 -15.91 1.45
CA SER A 38 11.74 -17.22 1.08
C SER A 38 11.39 -17.23 -0.40
N SER A 39 11.27 -18.43 -0.97
CA SER A 39 10.76 -18.59 -2.33
C SER A 39 9.40 -17.89 -2.43
N VAL A 40 9.23 -17.06 -3.47
CA VAL A 40 8.06 -16.21 -3.65
C VAL A 40 7.36 -16.54 -4.96
N VAL A 41 6.05 -16.68 -4.87
CA VAL A 41 5.15 -16.68 -6.03
C VAL A 41 4.62 -15.28 -6.24
N LYS A 42 4.30 -14.93 -7.48
CA LYS A 42 3.83 -13.59 -7.83
C LYS A 42 2.41 -13.63 -8.37
N LEU A 43 1.61 -12.63 -7.98
CA LEU A 43 0.36 -12.29 -8.66
C LEU A 43 0.60 -11.09 -9.57
N LEU A 44 0.06 -11.15 -10.79
CA LEU A 44 0.14 -10.05 -11.73
C LEU A 44 -1.16 -9.26 -11.73
N GLY A 45 -1.11 -7.99 -11.29
CA GLY A 45 -2.26 -7.09 -11.26
C GLY A 45 -2.29 -6.14 -12.45
N PHE A 46 -3.46 -5.92 -13.03
CA PHE A 46 -3.69 -4.99 -14.14
C PHE A 46 -4.46 -3.77 -13.64
N PHE A 47 -3.89 -2.59 -13.80
CA PHE A 47 -4.52 -1.34 -13.34
C PHE A 47 -4.38 -0.27 -14.42
N PRO A 48 -5.44 0.49 -14.73
CA PRO A 48 -5.34 1.56 -15.71
C PRO A 48 -4.40 2.65 -15.22
N ARG A 49 -3.84 3.40 -16.18
CA ARG A 49 -3.13 4.63 -15.86
C ARG A 49 -4.07 5.58 -15.14
N GLN A 50 -3.58 6.11 -14.03
CA GLN A 50 -4.21 7.22 -13.34
C GLN A 50 -4.21 8.41 -14.30
N ALA A 51 -5.39 8.91 -14.66
CA ALA A 51 -5.52 10.15 -15.40
C ALA A 51 -5.11 11.32 -14.49
N ASP A 52 -4.72 12.42 -15.12
CA ASP A 52 -4.36 13.64 -14.41
C ASP A 52 -5.55 14.13 -13.56
N GLU A 53 -5.24 14.76 -12.41
CA GLU A 53 -6.01 14.93 -11.16
C GLU A 53 -7.49 15.36 -11.20
N GLU A 54 -8.11 15.56 -12.37
CA GLU A 54 -9.47 16.11 -12.52
C GLU A 54 -10.57 15.07 -12.79
N SER A 55 -10.25 13.79 -13.01
CA SER A 55 -11.26 12.79 -13.35
C SER A 55 -11.74 11.97 -12.14
N LYS A 56 -13.06 11.90 -11.92
CA LYS A 56 -13.67 11.04 -10.88
C LYS A 56 -13.39 9.54 -11.10
N ASN A 57 -12.89 9.14 -12.28
CA ASN A 57 -12.47 7.77 -12.56
C ASN A 57 -11.18 7.37 -11.82
N ASP A 58 -10.37 8.34 -11.38
CA ASP A 58 -9.05 8.06 -10.79
C ASP A 58 -9.13 7.47 -9.38
N MET A 59 -10.14 7.89 -8.61
CA MET A 59 -10.26 7.46 -7.22
C MET A 59 -10.49 5.94 -7.10
N TRP A 60 -11.29 5.37 -8.01
CA TRP A 60 -11.54 3.93 -8.01
C TRP A 60 -10.29 3.12 -8.34
N THR A 61 -9.54 3.52 -9.38
CA THR A 61 -8.26 2.90 -9.77
C THR A 61 -7.25 2.92 -8.62
N ILE A 62 -7.09 4.08 -7.97
CA ILE A 62 -6.19 4.24 -6.82
C ILE A 62 -6.61 3.31 -5.69
N HIS A 63 -7.90 3.24 -5.37
CA HIS A 63 -8.39 2.37 -4.30
C HIS A 63 -8.22 0.90 -4.62
N CYS A 64 -8.56 0.45 -5.83
CA CYS A 64 -8.39 -0.95 -6.24
C CYS A 64 -6.92 -1.38 -6.18
N ARG A 65 -6.02 -0.55 -6.70
CA ARG A 65 -4.56 -0.80 -6.64
C ARG A 65 -4.06 -0.84 -5.20
N SER A 66 -4.52 0.10 -4.37
CA SER A 66 -4.14 0.15 -2.95
C SER A 66 -4.68 -1.06 -2.17
N MET A 67 -5.91 -1.47 -2.44
CA MET A 67 -6.52 -2.66 -1.83
C MET A 67 -5.78 -3.93 -2.24
N PHE A 68 -5.39 -4.06 -3.51
CA PHE A 68 -4.58 -5.17 -3.99
C PHE A 68 -3.25 -5.26 -3.23
N ARG A 69 -2.50 -4.16 -3.16
CA ARG A 69 -1.24 -4.10 -2.40
C ARG A 69 -1.44 -4.42 -0.92
N ALA A 70 -2.47 -3.86 -0.29
CA ALA A 70 -2.80 -4.11 1.09
C ALA A 70 -3.14 -5.59 1.33
N ALA A 71 -3.89 -6.22 0.42
CA ALA A 71 -4.22 -7.64 0.50
C ALA A 71 -2.96 -8.52 0.43
N ILE A 72 -1.97 -8.18 -0.40
CA ILE A 72 -0.70 -8.90 -0.42
C ILE A 72 0.04 -8.75 0.92
N VAL A 73 0.19 -7.52 1.43
CA VAL A 73 0.86 -7.28 2.73
C VAL A 73 0.16 -8.04 3.85
N LEU A 74 -1.17 -7.97 3.91
CA LEU A 74 -1.98 -8.71 4.89
C LEU A 74 -1.80 -10.22 4.74
N SER A 75 -1.79 -10.74 3.51
CA SER A 75 -1.59 -12.18 3.27
C SER A 75 -0.27 -12.65 3.87
N GLN A 76 0.79 -11.84 3.74
CA GLN A 76 2.08 -12.18 4.30
C GLN A 76 2.07 -12.03 5.84
N GLN A 77 1.43 -10.98 6.39
CA GLN A 77 1.29 -10.82 7.85
C GLN A 77 0.56 -11.98 8.52
N TYR A 78 -0.43 -12.56 7.84
CA TYR A 78 -1.18 -13.71 8.31
C TYR A 78 -0.55 -15.06 7.93
N ASN A 79 0.67 -15.07 7.39
CA ASN A 79 1.36 -16.27 6.92
C ASN A 79 0.55 -17.10 5.89
N ILE A 80 -0.27 -16.44 5.08
CA ILE A 80 -0.97 -17.07 3.97
C ILE A 80 0.07 -17.36 2.89
N THR A 81 0.20 -18.64 2.54
CA THR A 81 1.16 -19.12 1.55
C THR A 81 0.45 -19.89 0.46
N PHE A 82 1.06 -19.89 -0.73
CA PHE A 82 0.65 -20.75 -1.84
C PHE A 82 1.79 -21.75 -2.08
N GLN A 83 1.50 -23.04 -1.94
CA GLN A 83 2.52 -24.11 -2.03
C GLN A 83 3.72 -23.87 -1.09
N GLY A 84 3.49 -23.30 0.10
CA GLY A 84 4.55 -22.98 1.07
C GLY A 84 5.39 -21.75 0.73
N GLN A 85 5.05 -21.01 -0.33
CA GLN A 85 5.72 -19.78 -0.77
C GLN A 85 4.85 -18.55 -0.44
N PHE A 86 5.49 -17.45 -0.06
CA PHE A 86 4.75 -16.20 0.13
C PHE A 86 4.31 -15.60 -1.20
N LEU A 87 3.15 -14.96 -1.16
CA LEU A 87 2.62 -14.18 -2.27
C LEU A 87 3.31 -12.81 -2.30
N THR A 88 3.83 -12.45 -3.46
CA THR A 88 4.23 -11.09 -3.82
C THR A 88 3.48 -10.66 -5.06
N TYR A 89 3.75 -9.47 -5.59
CA TYR A 89 3.03 -8.96 -6.75
C TYR A 89 3.92 -8.23 -7.74
N GLU A 90 3.44 -8.21 -8.98
CA GLU A 90 3.84 -7.25 -10.00
C GLU A 90 2.59 -6.55 -10.54
N GLU A 91 2.78 -5.37 -11.12
CA GLU A 91 1.70 -4.59 -11.70
C GLU A 91 2.04 -4.25 -13.15
N ILE A 92 1.02 -4.29 -14.00
CA ILE A 92 1.04 -3.69 -15.33
C ILE A 92 0.08 -2.52 -15.30
N ILE A 93 0.56 -1.38 -15.80
CA ILE A 93 -0.29 -0.22 -16.04
C ILE A 93 -0.88 -0.36 -17.44
N THR A 94 -2.20 -0.47 -17.53
CA THR A 94 -2.93 -0.61 -18.78
C THR A 94 -3.26 0.79 -19.33
N ASP A 95 -2.93 1.01 -20.60
CA ASP A 95 -2.85 2.34 -21.23
C ASP A 95 -3.81 2.50 -22.41
N ASP A 96 -4.98 1.85 -22.35
CA ASP A 96 -5.89 1.61 -23.51
C ASP A 96 -5.22 0.89 -24.71
N ASP A 97 -3.90 0.66 -24.69
CA ASP A 97 -3.14 -0.13 -25.67
C ASP A 97 -3.05 -1.60 -25.21
N ILE A 98 -3.93 -2.41 -25.77
CA ILE A 98 -4.02 -3.84 -25.49
C ILE A 98 -2.76 -4.57 -25.96
N MET A 99 -2.14 -4.17 -27.07
CA MET A 99 -0.98 -4.88 -27.62
C MET A 99 0.24 -4.69 -26.72
N VAL A 100 0.44 -3.48 -26.21
CA VAL A 100 1.49 -3.19 -25.23
C VAL A 100 1.24 -3.97 -23.93
N THR A 101 -0.02 -4.01 -23.46
CA THR A 101 -0.38 -4.75 -22.25
C THR A 101 -0.11 -6.25 -22.39
N VAL A 102 -0.46 -6.84 -23.55
CA VAL A 102 -0.22 -8.25 -23.85
C VAL A 102 1.28 -8.55 -23.93
N ASP A 103 2.07 -7.73 -24.62
CA ASP A 103 3.52 -7.90 -24.70
C ASP A 103 4.17 -7.85 -23.31
N GLN A 104 3.82 -6.85 -22.49
CA GLN A 104 4.32 -6.74 -21.11
C GLN A 104 3.90 -7.94 -20.25
N THR A 105 2.68 -8.46 -20.46
CA THR A 105 2.19 -9.66 -19.76
C THR A 105 3.04 -10.87 -20.13
N CYS A 106 3.27 -11.11 -21.42
CA CYS A 106 4.11 -12.19 -21.90
C CYS A 106 5.52 -12.11 -21.31
N GLN A 107 6.14 -10.93 -21.32
CA GLN A 107 7.48 -10.73 -20.76
C GLN A 107 7.53 -11.04 -19.26
N LYS A 108 6.54 -10.58 -18.47
CA LYS A 108 6.50 -10.83 -17.02
C LYS A 108 6.25 -12.30 -16.67
N VAL A 109 5.35 -12.96 -17.40
CA VAL A 109 5.05 -14.38 -17.20
C VAL A 109 6.27 -15.24 -17.54
N LEU A 110 7.03 -14.90 -18.58
CA LEU A 110 8.26 -15.61 -18.94
C LEU A 110 9.41 -15.36 -17.95
N ALA A 111 9.50 -14.16 -17.37
CA ALA A 111 10.62 -13.76 -16.52
C ALA A 111 10.44 -14.11 -15.04
N SER A 112 9.23 -14.46 -14.60
CA SER A 112 8.94 -14.60 -13.17
C SER A 112 7.90 -15.69 -12.87
N ASN A 113 7.86 -16.13 -11.61
CA ASN A 113 6.94 -17.16 -11.15
C ASN A 113 5.52 -16.59 -10.91
N ILE A 114 4.86 -16.13 -11.98
CA ILE A 114 3.47 -15.66 -11.92
C ILE A 114 2.53 -16.87 -11.81
N VAL A 115 1.74 -16.93 -10.74
CA VAL A 115 0.78 -18.03 -10.49
C VAL A 115 -0.67 -17.64 -10.72
N GLY A 116 -0.93 -16.36 -10.97
CA GLY A 116 -2.27 -15.87 -11.18
C GLY A 116 -2.32 -14.42 -11.64
N PHE A 117 -3.46 -14.06 -12.21
CA PHE A 117 -3.76 -12.74 -12.72
C PHE A 117 -4.89 -12.13 -11.88
N ILE A 118 -4.76 -10.87 -11.50
CA ILE A 118 -5.82 -10.07 -10.89
C ILE A 118 -6.25 -9.05 -11.93
N GLY A 119 -7.48 -9.23 -12.40
CA GLY A 119 -7.95 -8.72 -13.67
C GLY A 119 -7.97 -7.19 -13.79
N PRO A 120 -8.06 -6.72 -15.05
CA PRO A 120 -8.06 -5.31 -15.36
C PRO A 120 -9.30 -4.61 -14.82
N ALA A 121 -9.13 -3.33 -14.56
CA ALA A 121 -10.20 -2.47 -14.08
C ALA A 121 -11.28 -2.24 -15.17
N TYR A 122 -10.93 -2.43 -16.45
CA TYR A 122 -11.87 -2.30 -17.57
C TYR A 122 -12.05 -3.61 -18.33
N SER A 123 -13.31 -3.95 -18.62
CA SER A 123 -13.66 -5.19 -19.34
C SER A 123 -13.19 -5.20 -20.81
N SER A 124 -12.87 -4.04 -21.39
CA SER A 124 -12.31 -3.90 -22.75
C SER A 124 -10.88 -4.44 -22.86
N GLU A 125 -10.14 -4.47 -21.76
CA GLU A 125 -8.79 -5.03 -21.68
C GLU A 125 -8.80 -6.57 -21.50
N ALA A 126 -9.97 -7.13 -21.18
CA ALA A 126 -10.19 -8.56 -20.99
C ALA A 126 -10.91 -9.24 -22.18
N ARG A 127 -11.11 -8.52 -23.29
CA ARG A 127 -11.89 -8.99 -24.45
C ARG A 127 -11.02 -9.49 -25.59
#